data_AF-A0A4Q0AUQ8-F1
#
_entry.id   AF-A0A4Q0AUQ8-F1
#
_cell.length_a   1.000
_cell.length_b   1.000
_cell.length_c   1.000
_cell.angle_alpha   90.00
_cell.angle_beta   90.00
_cell.angle_gamma   90.00
#
_symmetry.space_group_name_H-M   'P 1'
#
loop_
_entity.id
_entity.type
_entity.pdbx_description
1 polymer ?
#
loop_
_entity_poly.entity_id
_entity_poly.type
_entity_poly.pdbx_seq_one_letter_code
_entity_poly.pdbx_strand_id
1 'polypeptide(L)' 'MPHHEEKLCARCQQPFECKVGDITHCHCTEITLTDAERSFIENRYSDCLCKACLLALKNKYILFKEKYFLP' A
#
# COMPACT_ATOMS: atom_id res chain seq x y z
N MET A 1 21.82 9.65 -2.95
CA MET A 1 20.95 10.25 -1.92
C MET A 1 19.70 9.38 -1.88
N PRO A 2 19.18 8.95 -0.72
CA PRO A 2 17.91 8.23 -0.73
C PRO A 2 16.87 9.20 -1.31
N HIS A 3 16.11 8.77 -2.31
CA HIS A 3 15.04 9.59 -2.87
C HIS A 3 13.77 9.29 -2.08
N HIS A 4 13.61 10.01 -0.98
CA HIS A 4 12.39 10.08 -0.18
C HIS A 4 11.47 11.09 -0.85
N GLU A 5 10.27 10.69 -1.21
CA GLU A 5 9.26 11.60 -1.76
C GLU A 5 8.08 11.63 -0.80
N GLU A 6 7.68 12.81 -0.35
CA GLU A 6 6.42 12.96 0.37
C GLU A 6 5.27 12.83 -0.64
N LYS A 7 4.46 11.80 -0.47
CA LYS A 7 3.29 11.52 -1.31
C LYS A 7 2.04 11.40 -0.47
N LEU A 8 0.88 11.56 -1.11
CA LEU A 8 -0.40 11.20 -0.52
C LEU A 8 -0.69 9.73 -0.78
N CYS A 9 -1.10 9.01 0.25
CA CYS A 9 -1.52 7.61 0.12
C CYS A 9 -2.76 7.51 -0.77
N ALA A 10 -2.71 6.70 -1.84
CA ALA A 10 -3.84 6.57 -2.78
C ALA A 10 -5.15 6.11 -2.10
N ARG A 11 -5.06 5.41 -0.95
CA ARG A 11 -6.20 4.91 -0.18
C ARG A 11 -6.75 5.92 0.82
N CYS A 12 -5.93 6.43 1.73
CA CYS A 12 -6.39 7.28 2.84
C CYS A 12 -6.12 8.76 2.66
N GLN A 13 -5.45 9.15 1.57
CA GLN A 13 -5.09 10.53 1.24
C GLN A 13 -4.25 11.23 2.32
N GLN A 14 -3.66 10.48 3.25
CA GLN A 14 -2.72 11.01 4.23
C GLN A 14 -1.32 11.14 3.63
N PRO A 15 -0.60 12.22 3.94
CA PRO A 15 0.80 12.35 3.56
C PRO A 15 1.65 11.27 4.24
N PHE A 16 2.59 10.70 3.50
CA PHE A 16 3.56 9.75 4.03
C PHE A 16 4.88 9.83 3.25
N GLU A 17 5.95 9.39 3.89
CA GLU A 17 7.26 9.24 3.25
C GLU A 17 7.23 8.00 2.33
N CYS A 18 7.21 8.23 1.03
CA CYS A 18 7.33 7.18 0.03
C CYS A 18 8.80 6.96 -0.30
N LYS A 19 9.26 5.72 -0.10
CA LYS A 19 10.63 5.29 -0.42
C LYS A 19 10.68 4.43 -1.69
N VAL A 20 9.80 4.69 -2.66
CA VAL A 20 9.77 3.91 -3.91
C VAL A 20 11.08 4.06 -4.72
N GLY A 21 11.77 5.20 -4.59
CA GLY A 21 13.10 5.42 -5.17
C GLY A 21 14.22 4.59 -4.51
N ASP A 22 13.93 3.93 -3.39
CA ASP A 22 14.81 3.00 -2.69
C ASP A 22 13.99 1.75 -2.30
N ILE A 23 13.68 0.91 -3.31
CA ILE A 23 12.72 -0.18 -3.20
C ILE A 23 13.04 -1.17 -2.06
N THR A 24 14.31 -1.33 -1.68
CA THR A 24 14.75 -2.19 -0.56
C THR A 24 14.25 -1.67 0.80
N HIS A 25 14.02 -0.36 0.92
CA HIS A 25 13.47 0.30 2.12
C HIS A 25 12.02 0.76 1.94
N CYS A 26 11.35 0.34 0.86
CA CYS A 26 9.95 0.68 0.63
C CYS A 26 9.04 -0.04 1.64
N HIS A 27 8.02 0.65 2.13
CA HIS A 27 7.03 0.03 3.02
C HIS A 27 6.34 -1.19 2.40
N CYS A 28 6.26 -1.26 1.06
CA CYS A 28 5.73 -2.40 0.33
C CYS A 28 6.64 -3.64 0.36
N THR A 29 7.94 -3.50 0.62
CA THR A 29 8.90 -4.60 0.72
C THR A 29 9.13 -5.04 2.17
N GLU A 30 9.00 -4.12 3.13
CA GLU A 30 8.98 -4.47 4.56
C GLU A 30 7.77 -5.34 4.95
N ILE A 31 6.64 -5.15 4.28
CA ILE A 31 5.41 -5.89 4.58
C ILE A 31 5.33 -7.10 3.66
N THR A 32 5.42 -8.31 4.23
CA THR A 32 5.17 -9.54 3.49
C THR A 32 3.69 -9.64 3.11
N LEU A 33 3.39 -9.36 1.85
CA LEU A 33 2.09 -9.54 1.21
C LEU A 33 2.12 -10.81 0.35
N THR A 34 1.05 -11.59 0.36
CA THR A 34 0.87 -12.69 -0.59
C THR A 34 0.61 -12.17 -2.00
N ASP A 35 0.81 -13.00 -3.02
CA ASP A 35 0.58 -12.61 -4.42
C ASP A 35 -0.85 -12.11 -4.66
N ALA A 36 -1.85 -12.75 -4.02
CA ALA A 36 -3.24 -12.33 -4.11
C ALA A 36 -3.49 -10.94 -3.50
N GLU A 37 -2.83 -10.63 -2.39
CA GLU A 37 -2.93 -9.32 -1.73
C GLU A 37 -2.22 -8.23 -2.54
N ARG A 38 -1.02 -8.52 -3.08
CA ARG A 38 -0.29 -7.60 -3.97
C ARG A 38 -1.10 -7.31 -5.23
N SER A 39 -1.60 -8.36 -5.87
CA SER A 39 -2.38 -8.22 -7.10
C SER A 39 -3.68 -7.43 -6.84
N PHE A 40 -4.35 -7.62 -5.70
CA PHE A 40 -5.48 -6.76 -5.32
C PHE A 40 -5.08 -5.28 -5.18
N ILE A 41 -3.97 -5.01 -4.49
CA ILE A 41 -3.47 -3.63 -4.28
C ILE A 41 -3.14 -2.97 -5.62
N GLU A 42 -2.38 -3.64 -6.48
CA GLU A 42 -1.94 -3.14 -7.80
C GLU A 42 -3.12 -2.86 -8.74
N ASN A 43 -4.17 -3.68 -8.70
CA ASN A 43 -5.36 -3.47 -9.52
C ASN A 43 -6.27 -2.35 -8.99
N ARG A 44 -6.25 -2.05 -7.68
CA ARG A 44 -7.19 -1.12 -7.05
C ARG A 44 -6.64 0.29 -6.89
N TYR A 45 -5.33 0.42 -6.68
CA TYR A 45 -4.69 1.69 -6.33
C TYR A 45 -3.63 2.05 -7.37
N SER A 46 -3.75 3.24 -7.96
CA SER A 46 -2.85 3.72 -9.01
C SER A 46 -1.54 4.33 -8.50
N ASP A 47 -1.38 4.47 -7.19
CA ASP A 47 -0.19 5.03 -6.57
C ASP A 47 0.09 4.36 -5.20
N CYS A 48 1.21 4.72 -4.59
CA CYS A 48 1.74 4.10 -3.39
C CYS A 48 0.80 4.22 -2.18
N LEU A 49 0.82 3.19 -1.34
CA LEU A 49 0.07 3.15 -0.09
C LEU A 49 1.00 3.32 1.11
N CYS A 50 0.53 4.04 2.13
CA CYS A 50 1.27 4.15 3.38
C CYS A 50 1.31 2.82 4.13
N LYS A 51 2.30 2.66 5.02
CA LYS A 51 2.50 1.46 5.84
C LYS A 51 1.23 1.03 6.60
N ALA A 52 0.51 1.99 7.17
CA ALA A 52 -0.73 1.71 7.89
C ALA A 52 -1.83 1.11 6.98
N CYS A 53 -1.95 1.62 5.75
CA CYS A 53 -2.89 1.08 4.79
C CYS A 53 -2.52 -0.31 4.32
N LEU A 54 -1.24 -0.56 4.02
CA LEU A 54 -0.74 -1.88 3.65
C LEU A 54 -0.97 -2.92 4.76
N LEU A 55 -0.72 -2.55 6.03
CA LEU A 55 -1.01 -3.41 7.18
C LEU A 55 -2.51 -3.67 7.37
N ALA A 56 -3.34 -2.64 7.19
CA ALA A 56 -4.79 -2.81 7.24
C ALA A 56 -5.28 -3.75 6.13
N LEU A 57 -4.73 -3.65 4.92
CA LEU A 57 -5.06 -4.54 3.82
C LEU A 57 -4.57 -5.97 4.10
N LYS A 58 -3.45 -6.19 4.77
CA LYS A 58 -3.08 -7.56 5.20
C LYS A 58 -4.14 -8.25 6.08
N ASN A 59 -5.05 -7.48 6.70
CA ASN A 59 -6.19 -8.05 7.37
C ASN A 59 -7.22 -8.59 6.35
N LYS A 60 -7.41 -9.90 6.34
CA LYS A 60 -8.35 -10.60 5.44
C LYS A 60 -9.78 -10.05 5.50
N TYR A 61 -10.25 -9.62 6.67
CA TYR A 61 -11.59 -9.02 6.80
C TYR A 61 -11.68 -7.68 6.07
N ILE A 62 -10.64 -6.85 6.18
CA ILE A 62 -10.56 -5.58 5.47
C ILE A 62 -10.47 -5.82 3.96
N LEU A 63 -9.59 -6.72 3.49
CA LEU A 63 -9.52 -7.08 2.06
C LEU A 63 -10.85 -7.57 1.52
N PHE A 64 -11.52 -8.47 2.25
CA PHE A 64 -12.82 -8.97 1.86
C PHE A 64 -13.83 -7.82 1.74
N LYS A 65 -13.87 -6.93 2.74
CA LYS A 65 -14.74 -5.76 2.69
C LYS A 65 -14.41 -4.85 1.50
N GLU A 66 -13.14 -4.56 1.23
CA GLU A 66 -12.77 -3.69 0.12
C GLU A 66 -13.01 -4.32 -1.25
N LYS A 67 -12.81 -5.63 -1.37
CA LYS A 67 -13.00 -6.37 -2.62
C LYS A 67 -14.47 -6.54 -3.00
N TYR A 68 -15.36 -6.68 -2.01
CA TYR A 68 -16.75 -7.08 -2.26
C TYR A 68 -17.80 -6.05 -1.85
N PHE A 69 -17.47 -5.09 -0.98
CA PHE A 69 -18.45 -4.16 -0.38
C PHE A 69 -18.14 -2.68 -0.59
N LEU A 70 -16.97 -2.31 -1.14
CA LEU A 70 -16.68 -0.93 -1.51
C LEU A 70 -16.86 -0.74 -3.02
N PRO A 71 -17.62 0.28 -3.46
CA PRO A 71 -17.81 0.60 -4.87
C PRO A 71 -16.53 1.12 -5.54
#